data_AF-A0A6N4SRM0-F1
#
_entry.id   AF-A0A6N4SRM0-F1
#
_cell.length_a   1.000
_cell.length_b   1.000
_cell.length_c   1.000
_cell.angle_alpha   90.00
_cell.angle_beta   90.00
_cell.angle_gamma   90.00
#
_symmetry.space_group_name_H-M   'P 1'
#
loop_
_entity.id
_entity.type
_entity.pdbx_description
1 polymer ?
#
loop_
_entity_poly.entity_id
_entity_poly.type
_entity_poly.pdbx_seq_one_letter_code
_entity_poly.pdbx_strand_id
1 'polypeptide(L)'
;MTLEEVKEILTASHKNLGERKAKVGHRIYLEHVQQDAVHNACLAILKNNDSKKASEYATLFTQATKDLVEIYTDKEAAADKRDIEKNVQWNAMWEELQRYFSEVHGIDIGERDVFY
;
A
#
# COMPACT_ATOMS: atom_id res chain seq x y z
N MET A 1 13.22 3.08 6.49
CA MET A 1 11.81 3.42 6.79
C MET A 1 11.43 2.82 8.12
N THR A 2 10.58 3.49 8.88
CA THR A 2 10.15 3.15 10.23
C THR A 2 8.63 2.95 10.27
N LEU A 3 8.13 2.35 11.35
CA LEU A 3 6.69 2.14 11.52
C LEU A 3 5.89 3.46 11.55
N GLU A 4 6.43 4.51 12.16
CA GLU A 4 5.76 5.81 12.25
C GLU A 4 5.71 6.52 10.90
N GLU A 5 6.79 6.49 10.11
CA GLU A 5 6.77 7.01 8.73
C GLU A 5 5.70 6.30 7.88
N VAL A 6 5.55 4.98 8.05
CA VAL A 6 4.51 4.20 7.36
C VAL A 6 3.11 4.58 7.81
N LYS A 7 2.90 4.83 9.10
CA LYS A 7 1.61 5.32 9.62
C LYS A 7 1.25 6.68 9.05
N GLU A 8 2.22 7.59 8.89
CA GLU A 8 2.00 8.89 8.26
C GLU A 8 1.57 8.73 6.79
N ILE A 9 2.28 7.89 6.03
CA ILE A 9 1.92 7.56 4.64
C ILE A 9 0.49 7.03 4.56
N LEU A 10 0.17 6.00 5.34
CA LEU A 10 -1.15 5.37 5.33
C LEU A 10 -2.25 6.29 5.85
N THR A 11 -1.97 7.14 6.83
CA THR A 11 -2.95 8.12 7.33
C THR A 11 -3.28 9.15 6.25
N ALA A 12 -2.27 9.66 5.54
CA ALA A 12 -2.47 10.57 4.42
C ALA A 12 -3.25 9.91 3.28
N SER A 13 -2.89 8.67 2.93
CA SER A 13 -3.54 7.88 1.89
C SER A 13 -4.99 7.52 2.24
N HIS A 14 -5.24 7.05 3.48
CA HIS A 14 -6.56 6.71 3.98
C HIS A 14 -7.49 7.93 4.11
N LYS A 15 -6.96 9.15 4.30
CA LYS A 15 -7.79 10.36 4.31
C LYS A 15 -8.57 10.51 3.00
N ASN A 16 -7.96 10.16 1.87
CA ASN A 16 -8.60 10.17 0.55
C ASN A 16 -9.61 9.00 0.40
N LEU A 17 -9.39 7.88 1.09
CA LEU A 17 -10.31 6.74 1.12
C LEU A 17 -11.48 6.90 2.11
N GLY A 18 -11.32 7.72 3.15
CA GLY A 18 -12.33 7.98 4.18
C GLY A 18 -13.63 8.58 3.61
N GLU A 19 -13.53 9.37 2.54
CA GLU A 19 -14.70 9.88 1.80
C GLU A 19 -15.48 8.76 1.08
N ARG A 20 -14.82 7.63 0.75
CA ARG A 20 -15.45 6.43 0.20
C ARG A 20 -16.08 5.56 1.29
N LYS A 21 -15.47 5.46 2.48
CA LYS A 21 -15.99 4.69 3.65
C LYS A 21 -17.43 5.03 4.00
N ALA A 22 -17.82 6.29 3.93
CA ALA A 22 -19.20 6.72 4.23
C ALA A 22 -20.23 6.25 3.19
N LYS A 23 -19.78 5.86 1.99
CA LYS A 23 -20.63 5.46 0.85
C LYS A 23 -20.63 3.95 0.61
N VAL A 24 -19.67 3.20 1.16
CA VAL A 24 -19.49 1.77 0.88
C VAL A 24 -19.47 0.98 2.19
N GLY A 25 -20.14 -0.18 2.24
CA GLY A 25 -20.21 -1.00 3.46
C GLY A 25 -18.85 -1.54 3.93
N HIS A 26 -18.79 -2.10 5.15
CA HIS A 26 -17.56 -2.54 5.81
C HIS A 26 -16.64 -3.42 4.96
N ARG A 27 -17.20 -4.35 4.16
CA ARG A 27 -16.40 -5.26 3.32
C ARG A 27 -15.66 -4.51 2.20
N ILE A 28 -16.36 -3.63 1.50
CA ILE A 28 -15.77 -2.85 0.39
C ILE A 28 -14.72 -1.89 0.97
N TYR A 29 -14.97 -1.33 2.15
CA TYR A 29 -13.99 -0.51 2.85
C TYR A 29 -12.72 -1.29 3.21
N LEU A 30 -12.84 -2.52 3.73
CA LEU A 30 -11.67 -3.37 4.03
C LEU A 30 -10.86 -3.68 2.76
N GLU A 31 -11.53 -4.03 1.66
CA GLU A 31 -10.88 -4.31 0.36
C GLU A 31 -10.07 -3.09 -0.13
N HIS A 32 -10.60 -1.87 0.03
CA HIS A 32 -9.86 -0.65 -0.29
C HIS A 32 -8.66 -0.42 0.62
N VAL A 33 -8.79 -0.68 1.92
CA VAL A 33 -7.68 -0.56 2.88
C VAL A 33 -6.56 -1.55 2.55
N GLN A 34 -6.90 -2.81 2.25
CA GLN A 34 -5.91 -3.83 1.86
C GLN A 34 -5.16 -3.39 0.59
N GLN A 35 -5.90 -2.96 -0.44
CA GLN A 35 -5.31 -2.51 -1.69
C GLN A 35 -4.37 -1.30 -1.47
N ASP A 36 -4.79 -0.34 -0.65
CA ASP A 36 -4.00 0.86 -0.36
C ASP A 36 -2.72 0.53 0.42
N ALA A 37 -2.80 -0.36 1.41
CA ALA A 37 -1.64 -0.82 2.16
C ALA A 37 -0.63 -1.54 1.25
N VAL A 38 -1.11 -2.46 0.40
CA VAL A 38 -0.27 -3.21 -0.54
C VAL A 38 0.39 -2.26 -1.55
N HIS A 39 -0.38 -1.35 -2.16
CA HIS A 39 0.13 -0.46 -3.19
C HIS A 39 1.11 0.58 -2.64
N ASN A 40 0.84 1.17 -1.47
CA ASN A 40 1.81 2.08 -0.83
C ASN A 40 3.10 1.35 -0.45
N ALA A 41 3.02 0.10 0.02
CA ALA A 41 4.20 -0.71 0.28
C ALA A 41 5.02 -0.96 -0.99
N CYS A 42 4.37 -1.42 -2.07
CA CYS A 42 5.03 -1.65 -3.35
C CYS A 42 5.66 -0.36 -3.91
N LEU A 43 4.96 0.78 -3.82
CA LEU A 43 5.49 2.07 -4.25
C LEU A 43 6.76 2.44 -3.46
N ALA A 44 6.72 2.33 -2.13
CA ALA A 44 7.86 2.63 -1.28
C ALA A 44 9.06 1.73 -1.59
N ILE A 45 8.83 0.42 -1.80
CA ILE A 45 9.90 -0.52 -2.16
C ILE A 45 10.50 -0.17 -3.53
N LEU A 46 9.66 0.04 -4.54
CA LEU A 46 10.09 0.26 -5.92
C LEU A 46 10.80 1.62 -6.07
N LYS A 47 10.31 2.69 -5.43
CA LYS A 47 10.96 4.01 -5.44
C LYS A 47 12.33 3.99 -4.79
N ASN A 48 12.52 3.20 -3.73
CA ASN A 48 13.80 3.09 -3.04
C ASN A 48 14.71 2.00 -3.61
N ASN A 49 14.30 1.32 -4.70
CA ASN A 49 14.99 0.15 -5.27
C ASN A 49 15.32 -0.94 -4.22
N ASP A 50 14.41 -1.12 -3.26
CA ASP A 50 14.62 -1.87 -2.02
C ASP A 50 13.98 -3.27 -2.08
N SER A 51 13.82 -3.86 -3.28
CA SER A 51 13.09 -5.13 -3.47
C SER A 51 13.59 -6.30 -2.62
N LYS A 52 14.85 -6.27 -2.16
CA LYS A 52 15.41 -7.26 -1.22
C LYS A 52 14.86 -7.13 0.20
N LYS A 53 14.32 -5.97 0.56
CA LYS A 53 13.69 -5.66 1.85
C LYS A 53 12.17 -5.77 1.80
N ALA A 54 11.60 -6.37 0.75
CA ALA A 54 10.15 -6.46 0.58
C ALA A 54 9.42 -7.02 1.81
N SER A 55 10.00 -8.05 2.46
CA SER A 55 9.41 -8.65 3.67
C SER A 55 9.40 -7.71 4.89
N GLU A 56 10.42 -6.86 5.03
CA GLU A 56 10.50 -5.85 6.08
C GLU A 56 9.44 -4.78 5.87
N TYR A 57 9.36 -4.24 4.65
CA TYR A 57 8.35 -3.27 4.27
C TYR A 57 6.94 -3.84 4.43
N ALA A 58 6.71 -5.08 3.97
CA ALA A 58 5.43 -5.77 4.13
C ALA A 58 5.02 -5.88 5.61
N THR A 59 5.98 -6.16 6.50
CA THR A 59 5.72 -6.19 7.94
C THR A 59 5.37 -4.82 8.51
N LEU A 60 6.08 -3.77 8.11
CA LEU A 60 5.78 -2.41 8.56
C LEU A 60 4.40 -1.93 8.09
N PHE A 61 4.07 -2.10 6.79
CA PHE A 61 2.80 -1.66 6.22
C PHE A 61 1.60 -2.41 6.77
N THR A 62 1.69 -3.72 6.91
CA THR A 62 0.59 -4.50 7.49
C THR A 62 0.41 -4.23 8.99
N GLN A 63 1.50 -4.01 9.75
CA GLN A 63 1.39 -3.63 11.15
C GLN A 63 0.80 -2.22 11.31
N ALA A 64 1.24 -1.24 10.53
CA ALA A 64 0.67 0.11 10.57
C ALA A 64 -0.82 0.10 10.18
N THR A 65 -1.22 -0.73 9.21
CA THR A 65 -2.62 -0.87 8.82
C THR A 65 -3.46 -1.44 9.95
N LYS A 66 -2.97 -2.46 10.67
CA LYS A 66 -3.62 -2.98 11.90
C LYS A 66 -3.79 -1.91 12.97
N ASP A 67 -2.77 -1.09 13.18
CA ASP A 67 -2.81 -0.02 14.19
C ASP A 67 -3.84 1.07 13.84
N LEU A 68 -4.06 1.32 12.54
CA LEU A 68 -4.94 2.39 12.04
C LEU A 68 -6.37 1.94 11.73
N VAL A 69 -6.59 0.65 11.44
CA VAL A 69 -7.86 0.12 10.94
C VAL A 69 -8.30 -1.09 11.75
N GLU A 70 -9.26 -0.88 12.65
CA GLU A 70 -9.73 -1.91 13.60
C GLU A 70 -10.25 -3.20 12.95
N ILE A 71 -10.84 -3.11 11.76
CA ILE A 71 -11.40 -4.28 11.05
C ILE A 71 -10.34 -5.08 10.27
N TYR A 72 -9.09 -4.62 10.24
CA TYR A 72 -7.98 -5.27 9.55
C TYR A 72 -7.27 -6.24 10.51
N THR A 73 -7.37 -7.54 10.26
CA THR A 73 -6.90 -8.57 11.20
C THR A 73 -5.58 -9.21 10.76
N ASP A 74 -5.05 -10.12 11.58
CA ASP A 74 -3.87 -10.92 11.24
C ASP A 74 -4.06 -11.75 9.97
N LYS A 75 -5.31 -12.12 9.64
CA LYS A 75 -5.60 -12.87 8.41
C LYS A 75 -5.34 -12.01 7.18
N GLU A 76 -5.85 -10.77 7.16
CA GLU A 76 -5.62 -9.82 6.09
C GLU A 76 -4.14 -9.43 6.03
N ALA A 77 -3.51 -9.18 7.18
CA ALA A 77 -2.07 -8.92 7.26
C ALA A 77 -1.23 -10.03 6.62
N ALA A 78 -1.54 -11.30 6.90
CA ALA A 78 -0.82 -12.42 6.32
C ALA A 78 -1.04 -12.55 4.81
N ALA A 79 -2.22 -12.19 4.29
CA ALA A 79 -2.50 -12.17 2.86
C ALA A 79 -1.71 -11.04 2.17
N ASP A 80 -1.85 -9.82 2.67
CA ASP A 80 -1.24 -8.63 2.10
C ASP A 80 0.29 -8.70 2.11
N LYS A 81 0.90 -9.30 3.15
CA LYS A 81 2.35 -9.54 3.16
C LYS A 81 2.82 -10.33 1.94
N ARG A 82 2.11 -11.41 1.61
CA ARG A 82 2.43 -12.24 0.43
C ARG A 82 2.21 -11.48 -0.86
N ASP A 83 1.14 -10.69 -0.92
CA ASP A 83 0.82 -9.89 -2.10
C ASP A 83 1.89 -8.82 -2.34
N ILE A 84 2.37 -8.13 -1.31
CA ILE A 84 3.47 -7.15 -1.42
C ILE A 84 4.75 -7.80 -1.97
N GLU A 85 5.15 -8.93 -1.38
CA GLU A 85 6.35 -9.66 -1.78
C GLU A 85 6.28 -10.17 -3.23
N LYS A 86 5.09 -10.60 -3.68
CA LYS A 86 4.86 -11.03 -5.06
C LYS A 86 4.80 -9.85 -6.02
N ASN A 87 4.04 -8.82 -5.68
CA ASN A 87 3.73 -7.69 -6.57
C ASN A 87 4.96 -6.86 -6.87
N VAL A 88 5.87 -6.66 -5.91
CA VAL A 88 7.12 -5.92 -6.16
C VAL A 88 8.03 -6.60 -7.20
N GLN A 89 7.86 -7.91 -7.43
CA GLN A 89 8.60 -8.67 -8.44
C GLN A 89 7.89 -8.69 -9.79
N TRP A 90 6.65 -8.19 -9.87
CA TRP A 90 5.90 -8.14 -11.10
C TRP A 90 6.36 -6.95 -11.95
N ASN A 91 6.83 -7.23 -13.18
CA ASN A 91 7.39 -6.21 -14.07
C ASN A 91 6.43 -5.05 -14.35
N ALA A 92 5.12 -5.31 -14.43
CA ALA A 92 4.12 -4.29 -14.72
C ALA A 92 3.55 -3.61 -13.46
N MET A 93 4.15 -3.86 -12.30
CA MET A 93 3.66 -3.30 -11.03
C MET A 93 3.79 -1.78 -10.99
N TRP A 94 4.79 -1.20 -11.65
CA TRP A 94 4.94 0.25 -11.66
C TRP A 94 3.80 0.94 -12.40
N GLU A 95 3.42 0.41 -13.56
CA GLU A 95 2.30 0.88 -14.37
C GLU A 95 0.97 0.71 -13.63
N GLU A 96 0.80 -0.39 -12.90
CA GLU A 96 -0.36 -0.60 -12.03
C GLU A 96 -0.44 0.47 -10.93
N LEU A 97 0.70 0.77 -10.28
CA LEU A 97 0.77 1.81 -9.26
C LEU A 97 0.47 3.20 -9.85
N GLN A 98 0.99 3.52 -11.03
CA GLN A 98 0.70 4.79 -11.70
C GLN A 98 -0.81 4.95 -11.93
N ARG A 99 -1.46 3.90 -12.47
CA ARG A 99 -2.92 3.91 -12.66
C ARG A 99 -3.65 4.07 -11.32
N TYR A 100 -3.29 3.26 -10.32
CA TYR A 100 -3.95 3.29 -9.02
C TYR A 100 -3.87 4.66 -8.35
N PHE A 101 -2.66 5.23 -8.21
CA PHE A 101 -2.48 6.51 -7.55
C PHE A 101 -3.11 7.66 -8.34
N SER A 102 -3.14 7.59 -9.66
CA SER A 102 -3.86 8.57 -10.49
C SER A 102 -5.38 8.49 -10.30
N GLU A 103 -5.97 7.29 -10.39
CA GLU A 103 -7.42 7.10 -10.35
C GLU A 103 -8.01 7.21 -8.93
N VAL A 104 -7.28 6.75 -7.92
CA VAL A 104 -7.78 6.68 -6.54
C VAL A 104 -7.39 7.91 -5.75
N HIS A 105 -6.15 8.39 -5.93
CA HIS A 105 -5.60 9.50 -5.13
C HIS A 105 -5.45 10.80 -5.90
N GLY A 106 -5.60 10.79 -7.24
CA GLY A 106 -5.36 11.97 -8.07
C GLY A 106 -3.89 12.39 -8.10
N ILE A 107 -2.97 11.47 -7.82
CA ILE A 107 -1.53 11.74 -7.70
C ILE A 107 -0.79 11.12 -8.88
N ASP A 108 0.07 11.90 -9.54
CA ASP A 108 1.07 11.39 -10.47
C ASP A 108 2.35 11.03 -9.68
N ILE A 109 2.74 9.75 -9.76
CA ILE A 109 3.93 9.23 -9.06
C ILE A 109 5.21 9.27 -9.92
N GLY A 110 5.11 9.71 -11.18
CA GLY A 110 6.21 9.84 -12.13
C GLY A 110 6.63 8.52 -12.80
N GLU A 111 7.67 8.59 -13.63
CA GLU A 111 8.34 7.41 -14.18
C GLU A 111 9.22 6.73 -13.13
N ARG A 112 9.53 5.45 -13.36
CA ARG A 112 10.47 4.72 -12.50
C ARG A 112 11.88 5.14 -12.85
N ASP A 113 12.61 5.71 -11.90
CA ASP A 113 14.05 5.94 -12.06
C ASP A 113 14.78 4.59 -12.08
N VAL A 114 14.99 4.03 -13.28
CA VAL A 114 15.80 2.83 -13.48
C VAL A 114 17.25 3.27 -13.71
N PHE A 115 18.04 3.32 -12.63
CA PHE A 115 19.49 3.47 -12.76
C PHE A 115 20.07 2.15 -13.30
N TYR A 116 20.50 2.17 -14.56
CA TYR A 116 21.23 1.08 -15.24
C TYR A 116 22.70 1.03 -14.83
#